data_AF-A0A101FLD5-F1
#
_entry.id   AF-A0A101FLD5-F1
#
_cell.length_a   1.000
_cell.length_b   1.000
_cell.length_c   1.000
_cell.angle_alpha   90.00
_cell.angle_beta   90.00
_cell.angle_gamma   90.00
#
_symmetry.space_group_name_H-M   'P 1'
#
loop_
_entity.id
_entity.type
_entity.pdbx_description
1 polymer ?
#
loop_
_entity_poly.entity_id
_entity_poly.type
_entity_poly.pdbx_seq_one_letter_code
_entity_poly.pdbx_strand_id
1 'polypeptide(L)'
;MAQIQPGNILKGPFWPEMVRVISAKSIGRNRTRIEAVGLKTQCFYNQILPEEDARLVEILEERPFAFSSDGESLFLYLESHRIRNAFQFDP
;
A
#
# COMPACT_ATOMS: atom_id res chain seq x y z
N MET A 1 10.48 14.51 -3.48
CA MET A 1 9.19 14.47 -2.75
C MET A 1 8.47 13.22 -3.21
N ALA A 2 7.93 12.40 -2.29
CA ALA A 2 7.19 11.21 -2.67
C ALA A 2 5.95 11.63 -3.46
N GLN A 3 5.84 11.16 -4.69
CA GLN A 3 4.74 11.52 -5.57
C GLN A 3 3.51 10.71 -5.16
N ILE A 4 2.40 11.40 -4.86
CA ILE A 4 1.13 10.72 -4.52
C ILE A 4 0.65 9.95 -5.75
N GLN A 5 0.53 8.64 -5.63
CA GLN A 5 0.10 7.74 -6.71
C GLN A 5 -1.25 7.09 -6.40
N PRO A 6 -2.01 6.69 -7.44
CA PRO A 6 -3.18 5.83 -7.28
C PRO A 6 -2.84 4.58 -6.45
N GLY A 7 -3.75 4.19 -5.56
CA GLY A 7 -3.57 3.06 -4.64
C GLY A 7 -2.89 3.41 -3.31
N ASN A 8 -2.19 4.54 -3.20
CA ASN A 8 -1.61 4.96 -1.93
C ASN A 8 -2.70 5.21 -0.87
N ILE A 9 -2.38 4.92 0.39
CA ILE A 9 -3.19 5.31 1.53
C ILE A 9 -2.62 6.60 2.10
N LEU A 10 -3.46 7.61 2.21
CA LEU A 10 -3.10 8.92 2.74
C LEU A 10 -3.70 9.12 4.12
N LYS A 11 -2.93 9.80 4.97
CA LYS A 11 -3.36 10.33 6.25
C LYS A 11 -2.96 11.79 6.34
N GLY A 12 -3.86 12.64 6.81
CA GLY A 12 -3.61 14.07 6.93
C GLY A 12 -4.84 14.82 7.44
N PRO A 13 -4.70 16.12 7.72
CA PRO A 13 -5.78 16.93 8.31
C PRO A 13 -6.95 17.22 7.35
N PHE A 14 -6.79 16.92 6.05
CA PHE A 14 -7.77 17.21 5.00
C PHE A 14 -8.92 16.20 4.93
N TRP A 15 -8.79 15.07 5.62
CA TRP A 15 -9.78 14.00 5.66
C TRP A 15 -10.02 13.59 7.12
N PRO A 16 -11.27 13.27 7.50
CA PRO A 16 -11.60 12.82 8.85
C PRO A 16 -11.11 11.39 9.13
N GLU A 17 -10.66 10.67 8.11
CA GLU A 17 -10.19 9.30 8.18
C GLU A 17 -9.04 9.05 7.18
N MET A 18 -8.48 7.83 7.20
CA MET A 18 -7.52 7.39 6.19
C MET A 18 -8.25 7.17 4.85
N VAL A 19 -7.64 7.63 3.77
CA VAL A 19 -8.24 7.56 2.44
C VAL A 19 -7.31 6.85 1.46
N ARG A 20 -7.88 6.06 0.54
CA ARG A 20 -7.15 5.44 -0.58
C ARG A 20 -7.28 6.29 -1.82
N VAL A 21 -6.17 6.64 -2.44
CA VAL A 21 -6.13 7.46 -3.66
C VAL A 21 -6.68 6.68 -4.84
N ILE A 22 -7.67 7.26 -5.53
CA ILE A 22 -8.14 6.79 -6.83
C ILE A 22 -7.33 7.45 -7.94
N SER A 23 -7.11 8.76 -7.82
CA SER A 23 -6.47 9.57 -8.86
C SER A 23 -5.83 10.81 -8.25
N ALA A 24 -4.63 11.14 -8.73
CA ALA A 24 -3.90 12.34 -8.36
C ALA A 24 -3.49 13.08 -9.64
N LYS A 25 -3.96 14.31 -9.82
CA LYS A 25 -3.71 15.12 -11.03
C LYS A 25 -3.19 16.50 -10.64
N SER A 26 -2.06 16.90 -11.22
CA SER A 26 -1.55 18.26 -11.06
C SER A 26 -2.43 19.26 -11.81
N ILE A 27 -2.78 20.36 -11.16
CA ILE A 27 -3.55 21.48 -11.73
C ILE A 27 -2.65 22.72 -11.70
N GLY A 28 -2.18 23.15 -12.87
CA GLY A 28 -1.22 24.24 -12.97
C GLY A 28 0.15 23.83 -12.44
N ARG A 29 0.89 24.77 -11.83
CA ARG A 29 2.26 24.53 -11.35
C ARG A 29 2.35 24.00 -9.91
N ASN A 30 1.48 24.44 -9.01
CA ASN A 30 1.67 24.25 -7.56
C ASN A 30 0.44 23.66 -6.84
N ARG A 31 -0.49 23.04 -7.56
CA ARG A 31 -1.68 22.42 -6.96
C ARG A 31 -1.86 21.01 -7.49
N THR A 32 -2.37 20.13 -6.64
CA THR A 32 -2.70 18.75 -6.99
C THR A 32 -4.11 18.45 -6.54
N ARG A 33 -4.95 18.00 -7.46
CA ARG A 33 -6.26 17.41 -7.15
C ARG A 33 -6.07 15.96 -6.78
N ILE A 34 -6.62 15.58 -5.64
CA ILE A 34 -6.60 14.23 -5.10
C ILE A 34 -8.05 13.76 -5.00
N GLU A 35 -8.36 12.70 -5.73
CA GLU A 35 -9.60 11.95 -5.66
C GLU A 35 -9.31 10.69 -4.85
N ALA A 36 -10.01 10.50 -3.74
CA ALA A 36 -9.74 9.40 -2.81
C ALA A 36 -11.04 8.89 -2.15
N VAL A 37 -11.00 7.68 -1.60
CA VAL A 37 -12.12 7.06 -0.88
C VAL A 37 -11.71 6.68 0.53
N GLY A 38 -12.54 7.03 1.52
CA GLY A 38 -12.35 6.66 2.92
C GLY A 38 -12.33 5.16 3.14
N LEU A 39 -11.36 4.66 3.91
CA LEU A 39 -11.21 3.22 4.17
C LEU A 39 -12.30 2.67 5.09
N LYS A 40 -12.88 3.49 5.97
CA LYS A 40 -13.94 3.08 6.91
C LYS A 40 -15.31 3.43 6.39
N THR A 41 -15.54 4.68 5.97
CA THR A 41 -16.88 5.13 5.58
C THR A 41 -17.19 4.88 4.10
N GLN A 42 -16.18 4.58 3.29
CA GLN A 42 -16.28 4.51 1.82
C GLN A 42 -16.76 5.82 1.17
N CYS A 43 -16.73 6.94 1.90
CA CYS A 43 -17.04 8.25 1.34
C CYS A 43 -16.00 8.67 0.30
N PHE A 44 -16.47 9.26 -0.79
CA PHE A 44 -15.61 9.87 -1.80
C PHE A 44 -15.20 11.28 -1.39
N TYR A 45 -13.92 11.60 -1.56
CA TYR A 45 -13.32 12.89 -1.30
C TYR A 45 -12.63 13.42 -2.55
N ASN A 46 -12.83 14.71 -2.84
CA ASN A 46 -12.20 15.42 -3.94
C ASN A 46 -11.59 16.72 -3.41
N GLN A 47 -10.30 16.68 -3.07
CA GLN A 47 -9.59 17.81 -2.48
C GLN A 47 -8.55 18.35 -3.45
N ILE A 48 -8.39 19.68 -3.47
CA ILE A 48 -7.31 20.34 -4.22
C ILE A 48 -6.34 20.89 -3.20
N LEU A 49 -5.15 20.29 -3.13
CA LEU A 49 -4.10 20.69 -2.20
C LEU A 49 -3.04 21.52 -2.91
N PRO A 50 -2.64 22.69 -2.37
CA PRO A 50 -1.40 23.33 -2.77
C PRO A 50 -0.19 22.49 -2.35
N GLU A 51 0.96 22.74 -2.99
CA GLU A 51 2.21 22.00 -2.72
C GLU A 51 2.71 22.14 -1.27
N GLU A 52 2.39 23.26 -0.61
CA GLU A 52 2.70 23.48 0.80
C GLU A 52 1.92 22.53 1.71
N ASP A 53 0.62 22.39 1.46
CA ASP A 53 -0.30 21.50 2.18
C ASP A 53 -0.01 20.02 1.91
N ALA A 54 0.51 19.70 0.73
CA ALA A 54 0.92 18.34 0.39
C ALA A 54 2.01 17.80 1.34
N ARG A 55 2.78 18.68 2.01
CA ARG A 55 3.77 18.26 3.02
C ARG A 55 3.14 17.76 4.32
N LEU A 56 1.88 18.11 4.58
CA LEU A 56 1.12 17.65 5.74
C LEU A 56 0.46 16.29 5.51
N VAL A 57 0.58 15.75 4.30
CA VAL A 57 0.04 14.44 3.92
C VAL A 57 1.11 13.37 4.13
N GLU A 58 0.81 12.42 4.99
CA GLU A 58 1.60 11.22 5.20
C GLU A 58 1.11 10.13 4.23
N ILE A 59 2.02 9.61 3.40
CA ILE A 59 1.77 8.43 2.57
C ILE A 59 2.08 7.20 3.43
N LEU A 60 1.05 6.45 3.78
CA LEU A 60 1.20 5.18 4.45
C LEU A 60 1.54 4.13 3.39
N GLU A 61 2.76 3.60 3.44
CA GLU A 61 3.13 2.43 2.64
C GLU A 61 2.25 1.25 3.08
N GLU A 62 1.32 0.87 2.21
CA GLU A 62 0.73 -0.45 2.30
C GLU A 62 1.87 -1.42 1.95
N ARG A 63 2.29 -2.25 2.91
CA ARG A 63 3.03 -3.47 2.59
C ARG A 63 1.95 -4.50 2.26
N PRO A 64 1.50 -4.62 0.99
CA PRO A 64 0.54 -5.66 0.65
C PRO A 64 1.12 -6.98 1.14
N PHE A 65 0.30 -7.76 1.85
CA PHE A 65 0.66 -9.13 2.17
C PHE A 65 0.71 -9.90 0.85
N ALA A 66 1.89 -9.92 0.24
CA ALA A 66 2.14 -10.62 -1.00
C ALA A 66 2.62 -12.02 -0.64
N PHE A 67 1.98 -13.05 -1.20
CA PHE A 67 2.50 -14.41 -1.21
C PHE A 67 3.65 -14.54 -2.22
N SER A 68 4.57 -13.58 -2.22
CA SER A 68 5.76 -13.56 -3.04
C SER A 68 6.93 -14.06 -2.22
N SER A 69 7.60 -15.09 -2.72
CA SER A 69 8.87 -15.59 -2.19
C SER A 69 9.64 -16.25 -3.32
N ASP A 70 10.90 -16.57 -3.08
CA ASP A 70 11.67 -17.42 -3.98
C ASP A 70 11.10 -18.85 -3.98
N GLY A 71 10.66 -19.30 -5.15
CA GLY A 71 9.98 -20.59 -5.29
C GLY A 71 10.89 -21.78 -5.02
N GLU A 72 12.16 -21.68 -5.39
CA GLU A 72 13.16 -22.72 -5.17
C GLU A 72 13.44 -22.89 -3.67
N SER A 73 13.64 -21.78 -2.95
CA SER A 73 13.83 -21.78 -1.49
C SER A 73 12.65 -22.41 -0.75
N LEU A 74 11.42 -22.07 -1.15
CA LEU A 74 10.21 -22.67 -0.56
C LEU A 74 10.15 -24.18 -0.84
N PHE A 75 10.42 -24.59 -2.08
CA PHE A 75 10.43 -26.00 -2.48
C PHE A 75 11.45 -26.81 -1.68
N LEU A 76 12.70 -26.33 -1.59
CA LEU A 76 13.77 -27.00 -0.85
C LEU A 76 13.45 -27.12 0.65
N TYR A 77 12.86 -26.08 1.24
CA TYR A 77 12.40 -26.12 2.62
C TYR A 77 11.36 -27.23 2.83
N LEU A 78 10.34 -27.30 1.95
CA LEU A 78 9.29 -28.31 2.05
C LEU A 78 9.82 -29.73 1.84
N GLU A 79 10.69 -29.95 0.84
CA GLU A 79 11.28 -31.27 0.59
C GLU A 79 12.18 -31.73 1.73
N SER A 80 12.96 -30.83 2.33
CA SER A 80 13.79 -31.18 3.50
C SER A 80 12.93 -31.63 4.69
N HIS A 81 11.78 -30.99 4.91
CA HIS A 81 10.83 -31.39 5.96
C HIS A 81 10.18 -32.73 5.66
N ARG A 82 9.80 -32.96 4.39
CA ARG A 82 9.23 -34.24 3.95
C ARG A 82 10.20 -35.40 4.18
N ILE A 83 11.46 -35.24 3.77
CA ILE A 83 12.51 -36.26 3.95
C ILE A 83 12.78 -36.50 5.44
N ARG A 84 12.96 -35.43 6.23
CA ARG A 84 13.18 -35.56 7.68
C ARG A 84 12.04 -36.32 8.36
N ASN A 85 10.80 -36.02 8.01
CA ASN A 85 9.64 -36.67 8.59
C ASN A 85 9.48 -38.12 8.08
N ALA A 86 9.84 -38.41 6.83
CA ALA A 86 9.82 -39.78 6.31
C ALA A 86 10.85 -40.68 7.01
N PHE A 87 12.06 -40.18 7.23
CA PHE A 87 13.14 -40.90 7.95
C PHE A 87 12.76 -41.28 9.40
N GLN A 88 11.79 -40.59 10.01
CA GLN A 88 11.30 -40.98 11.34
C GLN A 88 10.51 -42.30 11.34
N PHE A 89 9.97 -42.71 10.20
CA PHE A 89 9.14 -43.91 10.06
C PHE A 89 9.82 -45.03 9.26
N ASP A 90 10.84 -44.71 8.46
CA ASP A 90 11.66 -45.66 7.70
C ASP A 90 13.10 -45.13 7.58
N PRO A 91 13.98 -45.40 8.59
CA PRO A 91 15.36 -44.91 8.63
C PRO A 91 16.30 -45.57 7.61
#